data_AF-A0A960JNV3-F1
#
_entry.id   AF-A0A960JNV3-F1
#
_cell.length_a   1.000
_cell.length_b   1.000
_cell.length_c   1.000
_cell.angle_alpha   90.00
_cell.angle_beta   90.00
_cell.angle_gamma   90.00
#
_symmetry.space_group_name_H-M   'P 1'
#
loop_
_entity.id
_entity.type
_entity.pdbx_description
1 polymer ?
#
loop_
_entity_poly.entity_id
_entity_poly.type
_entity_poly.pdbx_seq_one_letter_code
_entity_poly.pdbx_strand_id
1 'polypeptide(L)' 'MSPDDDSAELERTGPPSPPGLPAAPPLGASALPAHTFDGSVVLITGGGTGLGAAIAAEFARLGADLVVASRRREHLDA' A
#
# COMPACT_ATOMS: atom_id res chain seq x y z
N MET A 1 -25.07 -24.12 -12.56
CA MET A 1 -24.48 -23.40 -11.41
C MET A 1 -23.64 -22.30 -12.04
N SER A 2 -24.16 -21.07 -12.06
CA SER A 2 -23.63 -19.96 -12.88
C SER A 2 -22.34 -19.40 -12.27
N PRO A 3 -21.36 -18.96 -13.07
CA PRO A 3 -20.10 -18.38 -12.61
C PRO A 3 -20.18 -16.85 -12.35
N ASP A 4 -21.37 -16.29 -12.13
CA ASP A 4 -21.59 -14.83 -12.04
C ASP A 4 -21.57 -14.27 -10.60
N ASP A 5 -21.22 -15.08 -9.59
CA ASP A 5 -21.36 -14.72 -8.17
C ASP A 5 -20.15 -13.98 -7.57
N ASP A 6 -19.20 -13.51 -8.40
CA ASP A 6 -17.96 -12.84 -7.94
C ASP A 6 -17.97 -11.31 -8.16
N SER A 7 -19.07 -10.75 -8.70
CA SER A 7 -19.21 -9.30 -8.94
C SER A 7 -20.00 -8.56 -7.86
N ALA A 8 -20.61 -9.28 -6.90
CA ALA A 8 -21.59 -8.72 -5.97
C ALA A 8 -21.01 -8.23 -4.63
N GLU A 9 -19.68 -8.30 -4.41
CA GLU A 9 -19.07 -7.88 -3.13
C GLU A 9 -18.26 -6.57 -3.21
N LEU A 10 -18.36 -5.82 -4.32
CA LEU A 10 -17.70 -4.51 -4.46
C LEU A 10 -18.58 -3.29 -4.14
N GLU A 11 -19.87 -3.47 -3.87
CA GLU A 11 -20.77 -2.37 -3.47
C GLU A 11 -21.10 -2.41 -1.97
N ARG A 12 -20.09 -2.63 -1.11
CA ARG A 12 -20.25 -2.17 0.28
C ARG A 12 -20.16 -0.65 0.27
N THR A 13 -21.30 0.02 0.13
CA THR A 13 -21.37 1.48 0.30
C THR A 13 -20.81 1.81 1.68
N GLY A 14 -19.59 2.34 1.70
CA GLY A 14 -18.95 2.78 2.93
C GLY A 14 -19.81 3.84 3.63
N PRO A 15 -19.51 4.15 4.91
CA PRO A 15 -20.18 5.25 5.59
C PRO A 15 -20.13 6.52 4.72
N PRO A 16 -21.19 7.36 4.74
CA PRO A 16 -21.24 8.56 3.93
C PRO A 16 -19.98 9.40 4.18
N SER A 17 -19.35 9.88 3.10
CA SER A 17 -18.15 10.70 3.23
C SER A 17 -18.45 11.92 4.10
N PRO A 18 -17.61 12.23 5.10
CA PRO A 18 -17.83 13.40 5.95
C PRO A 18 -17.87 14.66 5.07
N PRO A 19 -18.74 15.62 5.39
CA PRO A 19 -18.94 16.80 4.55
C PRO A 19 -17.61 17.57 4.38
N GLY A 20 -17.28 17.91 3.14
CA GLY A 20 -16.10 18.72 2.80
C GLY A 20 -14.82 17.95 2.48
N LEU A 21 -14.80 16.61 2.56
CA LEU A 21 -13.69 15.79 2.07
C LEU A 21 -14.01 15.15 0.71
N PRO A 22 -13.01 14.97 -0.18
CA PRO A 22 -13.19 14.21 -1.40
C PRO A 22 -13.51 12.74 -1.07
N ALA A 23 -14.12 12.05 -2.03
CA ALA A 23 -14.29 10.60 -1.94
C ALA A 23 -12.94 9.91 -1.76
N ALA A 24 -12.91 8.85 -0.95
CA ALA A 24 -11.69 8.06 -0.77
C ALA A 24 -11.22 7.49 -2.13
N PRO A 25 -9.90 7.46 -2.38
CA PRO A 25 -9.38 6.80 -3.57
C PRO A 25 -9.77 5.31 -3.61
N PRO A 26 -9.84 4.70 -4.81
CA PRO A 26 -9.98 3.25 -4.94
C PRO A 26 -8.88 2.52 -4.16
N LEU A 27 -9.20 1.34 -3.64
CA LEU A 27 -8.20 0.50 -2.99
C LEU A 27 -7.08 0.17 -3.98
N GLY A 28 -5.83 0.28 -3.53
CA GLY A 28 -4.65 0.08 -4.37
C GLY A 28 -4.26 1.29 -5.23
N ALA A 29 -5.00 2.40 -5.19
CA ALA A 29 -4.56 3.64 -5.80
C ALA A 29 -3.29 4.15 -5.10
N SER A 30 -2.29 4.54 -5.91
CA SER A 30 -1.11 5.21 -5.37
C SER A 30 -1.41 6.65 -4.97
N ALA A 31 -0.77 7.11 -3.92
CA ALA A 31 -0.80 8.51 -3.52
C ALA A 31 0.06 9.42 -4.43
N LEU A 32 1.05 8.87 -5.14
CA LEU A 32 2.06 9.65 -5.89
C LEU A 32 2.25 9.12 -7.33
N PRO A 33 2.71 9.97 -8.27
CA PRO A 33 3.06 9.52 -9.61
C PRO A 33 4.12 8.42 -9.60
N ALA A 34 4.10 7.54 -10.60
CA ALA A 34 5.19 6.58 -10.81
C ALA A 34 6.54 7.31 -10.91
N HIS A 35 7.63 6.63 -10.51
CA HIS A 35 9.00 7.14 -10.58
C HIS A 35 9.30 8.37 -9.70
N THR A 36 8.41 8.71 -8.76
CA THR A 36 8.63 9.84 -7.84
C THR A 36 9.94 9.72 -7.06
N PHE A 37 10.42 8.51 -6.80
CA PHE A 37 11.62 8.25 -5.99
C PHE A 37 12.76 7.57 -6.77
N ASP A 38 12.76 7.62 -8.10
CA ASP A 38 13.86 7.09 -8.91
C ASP A 38 15.22 7.67 -8.45
N GLY A 39 16.21 6.79 -8.28
CA GLY A 39 17.57 7.16 -7.84
C GLY A 39 17.69 7.56 -6.36
N SER A 40 16.61 7.43 -5.58
CA SER A 40 16.63 7.67 -4.14
C SER A 40 16.75 6.38 -3.35
N VAL A 41 17.49 6.41 -2.24
CA VAL A 41 17.54 5.32 -1.25
C VAL A 41 16.68 5.68 -0.04
N VAL A 42 15.75 4.81 0.34
CA VAL A 42 14.82 5.03 1.47
C VAL A 42 15.06 3.98 2.57
N LEU A 43 15.37 4.45 3.79
CA LEU A 43 15.48 3.62 4.98
C LEU A 43 14.15 3.54 5.72
N ILE A 44 13.66 2.33 5.97
CA ILE A 44 12.38 2.07 6.64
C ILE A 44 12.61 1.25 7.90
N THR A 45 12.42 1.88 9.06
CA THR A 45 12.46 1.19 10.35
C THR A 45 11.12 0.50 10.65
N GLY A 46 11.16 -0.70 11.23
CA GLY A 46 9.94 -1.50 11.42
C GLY A 46 9.36 -2.03 10.11
N GLY A 47 10.15 -2.03 9.02
CA GLY A 47 9.67 -2.32 7.67
C GLY A 47 9.39 -3.79 7.37
N GLY A 48 9.68 -4.72 8.29
CA GLY A 48 9.51 -6.15 8.05
C GLY A 48 8.07 -6.68 8.16
N THR A 49 7.12 -5.90 8.68
CA THR A 49 5.71 -6.35 8.86
C THR A 49 4.72 -5.19 8.81
N GLY A 50 3.43 -5.50 8.65
CA GLY A 50 2.32 -4.57 8.84
C GLY A 50 2.47 -3.30 8.01
N LEU A 51 2.24 -2.14 8.64
CA LEU A 51 2.33 -0.85 7.96
C LEU A 51 3.72 -0.57 7.40
N GLY A 52 4.79 -0.94 8.11
CA GLY A 52 6.16 -0.72 7.63
C GLY A 52 6.44 -1.46 6.32
N ALA A 53 5.95 -2.70 6.19
CA ALA A 53 6.05 -3.48 4.96
C ALA A 53 5.20 -2.89 3.83
N ALA A 54 3.99 -2.42 4.13
CA ALA A 54 3.13 -1.76 3.14
C ALA A 54 3.75 -0.44 2.63
N ILE A 55 4.36 0.34 3.53
CA ILE A 55 5.09 1.56 3.19
C ILE A 55 6.30 1.23 2.30
N ALA A 56 7.07 0.19 2.65
CA ALA A 56 8.18 -0.27 1.83
C ALA A 56 7.75 -0.67 0.42
N ALA A 57 6.68 -1.45 0.30
CA ALA A 57 6.13 -1.85 -0.98
C ALA A 57 5.73 -0.65 -1.84
N GLU A 58 5.13 0.39 -1.26
CA GLU A 58 4.74 1.58 -2.01
C GLU A 58 5.95 2.41 -2.47
N PHE A 59 6.98 2.58 -1.65
CA PHE A 59 8.22 3.23 -2.09
C PHE A 59 8.93 2.44 -3.20
N ALA A 60 8.93 1.10 -3.13
CA ALA A 60 9.47 0.26 -4.21
C ALA A 60 8.70 0.50 -5.52
N ARG A 61 7.36 0.53 -5.45
CA ARG A 61 6.49 0.78 -6.62
C ARG A 61 6.71 2.17 -7.23
N LEU A 62 7.16 3.13 -6.41
CA LEU A 62 7.48 4.50 -6.82
C LEU A 62 8.95 4.68 -7.27
N GLY A 63 9.74 3.60 -7.34
CA GLY A 63 11.07 3.58 -7.94
C GLY A 63 12.25 3.73 -6.98
N ALA A 64 12.01 3.72 -5.67
CA ALA A 64 13.09 3.83 -4.68
C ALA A 64 13.89 2.53 -4.54
N ASP A 65 15.19 2.68 -4.29
CA ASP A 65 16.01 1.65 -3.65
C ASP A 65 15.71 1.64 -2.15
N LEU A 66 15.63 0.45 -1.54
CA LEU A 66 15.16 0.32 -0.15
C LEU A 66 16.20 -0.29 0.79
N VAL A 67 16.24 0.26 2.01
CA VAL A 67 16.85 -0.40 3.17
C VAL A 67 15.74 -0.68 4.18
N VAL A 68 15.45 -1.96 4.41
CA VAL A 68 14.41 -2.39 5.36
C VAL A 68 15.06 -2.82 6.66
N ALA A 69 14.72 -2.15 7.75
CA ALA A 69 15.24 -2.44 9.09
C ALA A 69 14.15 -3.00 10.01
N SER A 70 14.47 -4.09 10.69
CA SER A 70 13.63 -4.71 11.73
C SER A 70 14.51 -5.16 12.90
N ARG A 71 13.93 -5.17 14.11
CA ARG A 71 14.60 -5.69 15.30
C ARG A 71 14.66 -7.22 15.33
N ARG A 72 13.72 -7.89 14.66
CA ARG A 72 13.64 -9.35 14.55
C ARG A 72 14.04 -9.77 13.17
N ARG A 73 15.03 -10.65 13.10
CA ARG A 73 15.63 -11.12 11.84
C ARG A 73 14.62 -11.90 10.99
N GLU A 74 13.75 -12.67 11.63
CA GLU A 74 12.64 -13.41 11.01
C GLU A 74 11.75 -12.54 10.10
N HIS A 75 11.58 -11.25 10.43
CA HIS A 75 10.77 -10.34 9.60
C HIS A 75 11.50 -9.83 8.34
N LEU A 76 12.77 -10.17 8.15
CA LEU A 76 13.59 -9.78 7.00
C LEU A 76 13.97 -10.97 6.12
N ASP A 77 13.82 -12.20 6.60
CA ASP A 77 14.18 -13.43 5.88
C ASP A 77 12.97 -14.04 5.14
N ALA A 78 11.81 -13.38 5.17
CA ALA A 78 10.56 -13.83 4.57
C ALA A 78 10.51 -13.63 3.04
#